data_AF-A0A7U9SPJ0-F1
#
_entry.id   AF-A0A7U9SPJ0-F1
#
_cell.length_a   1.000
_cell.length_b   1.000
_cell.length_c   1.000
_cell.angle_alpha   90.00
_cell.angle_beta   90.00
_cell.angle_gamma   90.00
#
_symmetry.space_group_name_H-M   'P 1'
#
loop_
_entity.id
_entity.type
_entity.pdbx_description
1 polymer ?
#
loop_
_entity_poly.entity_id
_entity_poly.type
_entity_poly.pdbx_seq_one_letter_code
_entity_poly.pdbx_strand_id
1 'polypeptide(L)'
;MYFGYLMKTKKQTLIHFVASIVFCYYLVGIFTMVGIHGFKTFSPRIVLVPFVDMISGPVDTILNVILFIPLGFFLPLLYKKYNRVNRVALTGVLLSISIEIVQMFGMGSTDINDLITNTVGTCLGYYIYKVVFFMSCFMPRMPE
;
A
#
# COMPACT_ATOMS: atom_id res chain seq x y z
N MET A 1 -13.59 18.91 -13.53
CA MET A 1 -14.72 18.60 -14.44
C MET A 1 -14.88 17.11 -14.74
N TYR A 2 -13.80 16.33 -15.00
CA TYR A 2 -13.87 14.87 -15.23
C TYR A 2 -14.47 14.07 -14.05
N PHE A 3 -14.15 14.47 -12.81
CA PHE A 3 -14.63 13.80 -11.60
C PHE A 3 -16.14 13.97 -11.34
N GLY A 4 -16.70 15.13 -11.68
CA GLY A 4 -18.15 15.39 -11.56
C GLY A 4 -18.99 14.62 -12.57
N TYR A 5 -18.41 14.31 -13.74
CA TYR A 5 -19.06 13.48 -14.75
C TYR A 5 -19.12 11.99 -14.33
N LEU A 6 -18.08 11.48 -13.67
CA LEU A 6 -18.03 10.10 -13.17
C LEU A 6 -19.04 9.82 -12.03
N MET A 7 -19.33 10.82 -11.19
CA MET A 7 -20.36 10.71 -10.14
C MET A 7 -21.78 10.60 -10.69
N LYS A 8 -22.04 11.10 -11.91
CA LYS A 8 -23.37 11.06 -12.53
C LYS A 8 -23.73 9.70 -13.15
N THR A 9 -22.73 8.88 -13.48
CA THR A 9 -22.91 7.68 -14.32
C THR A 9 -22.75 6.36 -13.55
N LYS A 10 -22.24 6.38 -12.31
CA LYS A 10 -22.19 5.21 -11.43
C LYS A 10 -22.78 5.56 -10.07
N LYS A 11 -23.63 4.69 -9.53
CA LYS A 11 -24.01 4.65 -8.10
C LYS A 11 -22.76 4.40 -7.24
N GLN A 12 -21.86 5.39 -7.16
CA GLN A 12 -20.72 5.39 -6.27
C GLN A 12 -21.25 5.85 -4.91
N THR A 13 -21.19 4.98 -3.92
CA THR A 13 -21.66 5.31 -2.58
C THR A 13 -20.73 6.36 -1.96
N LEU A 14 -21.27 7.21 -1.08
CA LEU A 14 -20.49 8.20 -0.31
C LEU A 14 -19.25 7.56 0.33
N ILE A 15 -19.37 6.30 0.78
CA ILE A 15 -18.29 5.47 1.32
C ILE A 15 -17.10 5.37 0.36
N HIS A 16 -17.34 5.12 -0.93
CA HIS A 16 -16.27 4.99 -1.93
C HIS A 16 -15.54 6.32 -2.16
N PHE A 17 -16.29 7.42 -2.17
CA PHE A 17 -15.72 8.77 -2.31
C PHE A 17 -14.83 9.11 -1.12
N VAL A 18 -15.32 8.92 0.11
CA VAL A 18 -14.54 9.15 1.33
C VAL A 18 -13.32 8.24 1.40
N ALA A 19 -13.48 6.94 1.13
CA ALA A 19 -12.37 5.99 1.12
C ALA A 19 -11.30 6.36 0.08
N SER A 20 -11.68 6.91 -1.08
CA SER A 20 -10.74 7.38 -2.09
C SER A 20 -9.94 8.58 -1.60
N ILE A 21 -10.57 9.54 -0.92
CA ILE A 21 -9.87 10.70 -0.33
C ILE A 21 -8.88 10.23 0.74
N VAL A 22 -9.31 9.35 1.65
CA VAL A 22 -8.44 8.78 2.69
C VAL A 22 -7.25 8.05 2.07
N PHE A 23 -7.50 7.26 1.02
CA PHE A 23 -6.45 6.54 0.31
C PHE A 23 -5.44 7.48 -0.37
N CYS A 24 -5.90 8.60 -0.95
CA CYS A 24 -5.00 9.63 -1.49
C CYS A 24 -4.12 10.25 -0.41
N TYR A 25 -4.69 10.63 0.74
CA TYR A 25 -3.91 11.16 1.86
C TYR A 25 -2.89 10.15 2.39
N TYR A 26 -3.28 8.88 2.47
CA TYR A 26 -2.38 7.79 2.84
C TYR A 26 -1.21 7.63 1.86
N LEU A 27 -1.46 7.65 0.55
CA LEU A 27 -0.39 7.55 -0.45
C LEU A 27 0.60 8.72 -0.33
N VAL A 28 0.09 9.95 -0.17
CA VAL A 28 0.94 11.13 0.08
C VAL A 28 1.77 10.91 1.35
N GLY A 29 1.14 10.41 2.43
CA GLY A 29 1.80 10.06 3.68
C GLY A 29 2.97 9.10 3.50
N ILE A 30 2.79 8.00 2.74
CA ILE A 30 3.88 7.05 2.43
C ILE A 30 5.04 7.78 1.77
N PHE A 31 4.78 8.54 0.70
CA PHE A 31 5.84 9.22 -0.03
C PHE A 31 6.59 10.23 0.85
N THR A 32 5.89 10.94 1.73
CA THR A 32 6.54 11.85 2.69
C THR A 32 7.34 11.12 3.76
N MET A 33 6.83 10.03 4.32
CA MET A 33 7.48 9.32 5.43
C MET A 33 8.69 8.51 4.96
N VAL A 34 8.60 7.88 3.78
CA VAL A 34 9.60 6.92 3.32
C VAL A 34 10.73 7.56 2.50
N GLY A 35 10.57 8.78 1.98
CA GLY A 35 11.64 9.32 1.14
C GLY A 35 11.65 10.80 0.82
N ILE A 36 10.51 11.49 0.70
CA ILE A 36 10.53 12.87 0.18
C ILE A 36 10.88 13.88 1.28
N HIS A 37 12.16 13.96 1.63
CA HIS A 37 12.73 15.04 2.47
C HIS A 37 13.55 16.07 1.67
N GLY A 38 13.57 15.94 0.34
CA GLY A 38 14.26 16.84 -0.59
C GLY A 38 15.18 16.09 -1.55
N PHE A 39 15.15 16.46 -2.84
CA PHE A 39 16.01 15.83 -3.85
C PHE A 39 17.45 16.31 -3.70
N LYS A 40 18.39 15.35 -3.58
CA LYS A 40 19.83 15.60 -3.57
C LYS A 40 20.47 14.98 -4.81
N THR A 41 21.79 15.14 -4.94
CA THR A 41 22.56 14.49 -5.98
C THR A 41 22.38 12.97 -5.92
N PHE A 42 22.22 12.36 -7.10
CA PHE A 42 22.14 10.90 -7.25
C PHE A 42 23.36 10.24 -6.59
N SER A 43 23.12 9.47 -5.53
CA SER A 43 24.15 8.84 -4.70
C SER A 43 23.62 7.49 -4.19
N PRO A 44 23.50 6.48 -5.08
CA PRO A 44 22.88 5.21 -4.74
C PRO A 44 23.74 4.46 -3.71
N ARG A 45 23.15 4.19 -2.55
CA ARG A 45 23.71 3.27 -1.55
C ARG A 45 22.80 2.05 -1.49
N ILE A 46 23.17 1.00 -2.21
CA ILE A 46 22.35 -0.21 -2.31
C ILE A 46 22.85 -1.24 -1.29
N VAL A 47 21.97 -1.62 -0.36
CA VAL A 47 22.19 -2.72 0.57
C VAL A 47 21.54 -3.96 -0.03
N LEU A 48 22.38 -4.92 -0.44
CA LEU A 48 21.93 -6.09 -1.20
C LEU A 48 21.89 -7.38 -0.37
N VAL A 49 22.25 -7.34 0.91
CA VAL A 49 22.34 -8.52 1.77
C VAL A 49 20.98 -8.71 2.45
N PRO A 50 20.15 -9.65 1.98
CA PRO A 50 18.84 -9.82 2.57
C PRO A 50 18.97 -10.45 3.97
N PHE A 51 18.04 -10.14 4.87
CA PHE A 51 17.83 -10.75 6.19
C PHE A 51 18.83 -10.46 7.32
N VAL A 52 20.05 -10.02 7.05
CA VAL A 52 21.04 -9.71 8.11
C VAL A 52 20.60 -8.49 8.93
N ASP A 53 20.13 -7.45 8.25
CA ASP A 53 19.66 -6.23 8.89
C ASP A 53 18.28 -6.42 9.54
N MET A 54 17.46 -7.34 9.02
CA MET A 54 16.15 -7.68 9.61
C MET A 54 16.27 -8.33 10.99
N ILE A 55 17.33 -9.12 11.23
CA ILE A 55 17.60 -9.73 12.54
C ILE A 55 18.16 -8.69 13.52
N SER A 56 18.94 -7.73 13.03
CA SER A 56 19.63 -6.74 13.85
C SER A 56 18.76 -5.51 14.18
N GLY A 57 17.79 -5.18 13.31
CA GLY A 57 16.89 -4.03 13.41
C GLY A 57 15.46 -4.37 12.97
N PRO A 58 14.71 -5.22 13.69
CA PRO A 58 13.39 -5.68 13.28
C PRO A 58 12.31 -4.58 13.29
N VAL A 59 12.55 -3.47 13.99
CA VAL A 59 11.59 -2.37 14.12
C VAL A 59 11.28 -1.75 12.76
N ASP A 60 12.30 -1.46 11.95
CA ASP A 60 12.14 -0.83 10.64
C ASP A 60 11.39 -1.76 9.67
N THR A 61 11.72 -3.06 9.71
CA THR A 61 11.01 -4.12 8.97
C THR A 61 9.52 -4.16 9.34
N ILE A 62 9.19 -4.13 10.64
CA ILE A 62 7.80 -4.16 11.11
C ILE A 62 7.05 -2.89 10.68
N LEU A 63 7.70 -1.72 10.76
CA LEU A 63 7.11 -0.45 10.31
C LEU A 63 6.79 -0.48 8.81
N ASN A 64 7.67 -1.03 7.98
CA ASN A 64 7.46 -1.20 6.55
C ASN A 64 6.27 -2.13 6.23
N VAL A 65 6.15 -3.25 6.95
CA VAL A 65 4.98 -4.13 6.86
C VAL A 65 3.69 -3.38 7.24
N ILE A 66 3.67 -2.72 8.39
CA ILE A 66 2.50 -1.99 8.89
C ILE A 66 2.09 -0.88 7.92
N LEU A 67 3.07 -0.17 7.35
CA LEU A 67 2.83 0.92 6.42
C LEU A 67 2.13 0.45 5.14
N PHE A 68 2.39 -0.76 4.66
CA PHE A 68 1.80 -1.31 3.43
C PHE A 68 0.50 -2.10 3.63
N ILE A 69 0.11 -2.42 4.87
CA ILE A 69 -1.18 -3.06 5.16
C ILE A 69 -2.38 -2.25 4.62
N PRO A 70 -2.48 -0.92 4.85
CA PRO A 70 -3.58 -0.14 4.31
C PRO A 70 -3.64 -0.16 2.78
N LEU A 71 -2.50 -0.17 2.07
CA LEU A 71 -2.47 -0.33 0.61
C LEU A 71 -3.17 -1.61 0.17
N GLY A 72 -2.80 -2.74 0.79
CA GLY A 72 -3.38 -4.04 0.52
C GLY A 72 -4.89 -4.11 0.77
N PHE A 73 -5.36 -3.36 1.77
CA PHE A 73 -6.77 -3.28 2.16
C PHE A 73 -7.59 -2.37 1.23
N PHE A 74 -7.09 -1.17 0.91
CA PHE A 74 -7.80 -0.18 0.11
C PHE A 74 -7.92 -0.57 -1.37
N LEU A 75 -6.94 -1.28 -1.93
CA LEU A 75 -6.95 -1.68 -3.34
C LEU A 75 -8.21 -2.48 -3.75
N PRO A 76 -8.55 -3.61 -3.10
CA PRO A 76 -9.77 -4.35 -3.41
C PRO A 76 -11.05 -3.61 -2.99
N LEU A 77 -10.99 -2.74 -1.97
CA LEU A 77 -12.12 -1.89 -1.53
C LEU A 77 -12.50 -0.85 -2.59
N LEU A 78 -11.50 -0.21 -3.21
CA LEU A 78 -11.67 0.86 -4.18
C LEU A 78 -11.75 0.35 -5.62
N TYR A 79 -11.19 -0.80 -5.94
CA TYR A 79 -11.29 -1.32 -7.31
C TYR A 79 -11.55 -2.82 -7.35
N LYS A 80 -12.69 -3.18 -7.96
CA LYS A 80 -13.10 -4.57 -8.21
C LYS A 80 -12.06 -5.40 -8.95
N LYS A 81 -11.17 -4.76 -9.73
CA LYS A 81 -10.09 -5.43 -10.45
C LYS A 81 -9.04 -6.07 -9.52
N TYR A 82 -8.95 -5.66 -8.25
CA TYR A 82 -7.99 -6.15 -7.26
C TYR A 82 -8.52 -7.30 -6.39
N ASN A 83 -9.58 -8.01 -6.81
CA ASN A 83 -10.12 -9.16 -6.08
C ASN A 83 -9.22 -10.43 -6.12
N ARG A 84 -7.97 -10.31 -6.55
CA ARG A 84 -6.97 -11.40 -6.57
C ARG A 84 -5.68 -10.87 -5.96
N VAL A 85 -5.10 -11.65 -5.04
CA VAL A 85 -3.87 -11.28 -4.32
C VAL A 85 -2.72 -10.95 -5.29
N ASN A 86 -2.57 -11.66 -6.42
CA ASN A 86 -1.51 -11.41 -7.38
C ASN A 86 -1.49 -9.97 -7.92
N ARG A 87 -2.67 -9.36 -8.15
CA ARG A 87 -2.76 -7.97 -8.64
C ARG A 87 -2.44 -6.96 -7.53
N VAL A 88 -2.80 -7.29 -6.30
CA VAL A 88 -2.52 -6.47 -5.11
C VAL A 88 -1.03 -6.53 -4.80
N ALA A 89 -0.45 -7.73 -4.75
CA ALA A 89 0.98 -7.96 -4.60
C ALA A 89 1.79 -7.25 -5.69
N LEU A 90 1.39 -7.37 -6.97
CA LEU A 90 2.07 -6.66 -8.07
C LEU A 90 2.03 -5.14 -7.87
N THR A 91 0.92 -4.58 -7.38
CA THR A 91 0.84 -3.14 -7.10
C THR A 91 1.72 -2.74 -5.93
N GLY A 92 1.79 -3.57 -4.87
CA GLY A 92 2.72 -3.38 -3.75
C GLY A 92 4.18 -3.39 -4.20
N VAL A 93 4.57 -4.36 -5.02
CA VAL A 93 5.91 -4.46 -5.61
C VAL A 93 6.23 -3.22 -6.45
N LEU A 94 5.33 -2.81 -7.35
CA LEU A 94 5.55 -1.63 -8.21
C LEU A 94 5.66 -0.34 -7.39
N LEU A 95 4.83 -0.18 -6.36
CA LEU A 95 4.90 0.99 -5.48
C LEU A 95 6.22 1.00 -4.70
N SER A 96 6.61 -0.14 -4.15
CA SER A 96 7.86 -0.26 -3.40
C SER A 96 9.07 0.00 -4.30
N ILE A 97 9.12 -0.54 -5.52
CA ILE A 97 10.18 -0.19 -6.50
C ILE A 97 10.18 1.31 -6.80
N SER A 98 9.01 1.94 -6.91
CA SER A 98 8.93 3.38 -7.16
C SER A 98 9.53 4.19 -5.99
N ILE A 99 9.33 3.74 -4.75
CA ILE A 99 9.93 4.35 -3.56
C ILE A 99 11.45 4.18 -3.56
N GLU A 100 11.95 2.96 -3.82
CA GLU A 100 13.38 2.68 -3.90
C GLU A 100 14.08 3.57 -4.93
N ILE A 101 13.47 3.75 -6.12
CA ILE A 101 14.00 4.63 -7.17
C ILE A 101 14.08 6.08 -6.68
N VAL A 102 13.07 6.57 -5.96
CA VAL A 102 13.07 7.92 -5.39
C VAL A 102 14.19 8.06 -4.34
N GLN A 103 14.42 7.03 -3.53
CA GLN A 103 15.46 7.03 -2.49
C GLN A 103 16.89 7.15 -3.05
N MET A 104 17.13 6.60 -4.26
CA MET A 104 18.43 6.69 -4.94
C MET A 104 18.87 8.14 -5.26
N PHE A 105 17.97 9.11 -5.24
CA PHE A 105 18.27 10.55 -5.41
C PHE A 105 18.78 11.21 -4.12
N GLY A 106 19.61 10.48 -3.36
CA GLY A 106 20.30 10.97 -2.16
C GLY A 106 19.38 11.14 -0.93
N MET A 107 18.26 10.41 -0.90
CA MET A 107 17.26 10.46 0.18
C MET A 107 17.41 9.31 1.19
N GLY A 108 18.20 8.27 0.88
CA GLY A 108 18.43 7.14 1.79
C GLY A 108 19.25 6.02 1.16
N SER A 109 19.37 4.92 1.90
CA SER A 109 19.86 3.65 1.36
C SER A 109 18.68 2.89 0.74
N THR A 110 18.91 2.26 -0.40
CA THR A 110 17.96 1.34 -1.04
C THR A 110 18.21 -0.05 -0.48
N ASP A 111 17.21 -0.69 0.14
CA ASP A 111 17.32 -2.03 0.71
C ASP A 111 16.31 -2.99 0.05
N ILE A 112 16.81 -4.12 -0.44
CA ILE A 112 15.96 -5.18 -1.00
C ILE A 112 15.02 -5.79 0.06
N ASN A 113 15.35 -5.69 1.34
CA ASN A 113 14.48 -6.13 2.44
C ASN A 113 13.17 -5.33 2.44
N ASP A 114 13.22 -4.02 2.17
CA ASP A 114 12.05 -3.14 2.15
C ASP A 114 11.05 -3.58 1.07
N LEU A 115 11.55 -3.97 -0.10
CA LEU A 115 10.73 -4.55 -1.17
C LEU A 115 9.94 -5.78 -0.69
N ILE A 116 10.61 -6.68 0.04
CA ILE A 116 10.01 -7.92 0.53
C ILE A 116 8.99 -7.60 1.61
N THR A 117 9.34 -6.79 2.61
CA THR A 117 8.47 -6.45 3.75
C THR A 117 7.24 -5.67 3.29
N ASN A 118 7.39 -4.74 2.36
CA ASN A 118 6.30 -3.96 1.78
C ASN A 118 5.33 -4.85 0.99
N THR A 119 5.85 -5.84 0.27
CA THR A 119 5.04 -6.83 -0.43
C THR A 119 4.28 -7.72 0.55
N VAL A 120 4.92 -8.16 1.64
CA VAL A 120 4.28 -8.92 2.72
C VAL A 120 3.15 -8.11 3.37
N GLY A 121 3.41 -6.86 3.74
CA GLY A 121 2.40 -5.95 4.29
C GLY A 121 1.20 -5.78 3.36
N THR A 122 1.46 -5.60 2.06
CA THR A 122 0.42 -5.51 1.03
C THR A 122 -0.45 -6.77 0.95
N CYS A 123 0.18 -7.95 0.98
CA CYS A 123 -0.54 -9.22 1.00
C CYS A 123 -1.38 -9.38 2.26
N LEU A 124 -0.83 -9.05 3.44
CA LEU A 124 -1.55 -9.08 4.71
C LEU A 124 -2.78 -8.18 4.69
N GLY A 125 -2.64 -6.94 4.20
CA GLY A 125 -3.75 -6.01 4.03
C GLY A 125 -4.88 -6.55 3.15
N TYR A 126 -4.54 -7.25 2.07
CA TYR A 126 -5.52 -7.91 1.22
C TYR A 126 -6.29 -9.02 1.96
N TYR A 127 -5.59 -9.85 2.75
CA TYR A 127 -6.25 -10.89 3.53
C TYR A 127 -7.13 -10.31 4.64
N ILE A 128 -6.72 -9.20 5.28
CA ILE A 128 -7.56 -8.47 6.23
C ILE A 128 -8.85 -7.99 5.54
N TYR A 129 -8.75 -7.39 4.35
CA TYR A 129 -9.93 -7.04 3.55
C TYR A 129 -10.82 -8.26 3.29
N LYS A 130 -10.23 -9.39 2.88
CA LYS A 130 -11.00 -10.60 2.62
C LYS A 130 -11.74 -11.08 3.85
N VAL A 131 -11.12 -11.10 5.03
CA VAL A 131 -11.78 -11.53 6.28
C VAL A 131 -12.93 -10.59 6.64
N VAL A 132 -12.70 -9.28 6.65
CA VAL A 132 -13.71 -8.26 7.01
C VAL A 132 -14.93 -8.31 6.08
N PHE A 133 -14.70 -8.37 4.77
CA PHE A 133 -15.79 -8.33 3.79
C PHE A 133 -16.39 -9.70 3.47
N PHE A 134 -15.69 -10.80 3.77
CA PHE A 134 -16.27 -12.15 3.72
C PHE A 134 -17.24 -12.38 4.88
N MET A 135 -16.90 -11.94 6.10
CA MET A 135 -17.81 -11.99 7.26
C MET A 135 -19.08 -11.16 7.03
N SER A 136 -18.97 -10.03 6.32
CA SER A 136 -20.12 -9.18 5.97
C SER A 136 -21.14 -9.86 5.05
N CYS A 137 -20.74 -10.91 4.32
CA CYS A 137 -21.63 -11.72 3.47
C CYS A 137 -22.27 -12.90 4.23
N PHE A 138 -21.72 -13.26 5.40
CA PHE A 138 -22.13 -14.42 6.19
C PHE A 138 -23.08 -14.06 7.35
N MET A 139 -23.53 -12.81 7.45
CA MET A 139 -24.60 -12.42 8.36
C MET A 139 -25.92 -12.47 7.58
N PRO A 140 -26.63 -13.62 7.54
CA PRO A 140 -27.98 -13.64 7.05
C PRO A 140 -28.79 -12.72 7.95
N ARG A 141 -29.42 -11.73 7.32
CA ARG A 141 -30.42 -10.85 7.94
C ARG A 141 -31.38 -11.74 8.72
N MET A 142 -31.35 -11.68 10.05
CA MET A 142 -32.32 -12.43 10.86
C MET A 142 -33.72 -11.94 10.46
N PRO A 143 -34.64 -12.85 10.08
CA PRO A 143 -36.00 -12.46 9.80
C PRO A 143 -36.65 -11.95 11.09
N GLU A 144 -37.28 -10.80 10.98
CA GLU A 144 -38.11 -10.17 12.03
C GLU A 144 -39.44 -10.91 12.19
#